data_AF-A0A3D2SHF0-F1
#
_entry.id   AF-A0A3D2SHF0-F1
#
_cell.length_a   1.000
_cell.length_b   1.000
_cell.length_c   1.000
_cell.angle_alpha   90.00
_cell.angle_beta   90.00
_cell.angle_gamma   90.00
#
_symmetry.space_group_name_H-M   'P 1'
#
loop_
_entity.id
_entity.type
_entity.pdbx_description
1 polymer ?
#
loop_
_entity_poly.entity_id
_entity_poly.type
_entity_poly.pdbx_seq_one_letter_code
_entity_poly.pdbx_strand_id
1 'polypeptide(L)'
;MKKLSFIFLLMVYSCLSVHAYTNMIVEHYTVDQGLPNNIVNCSLKGRDGFMWFGTWYGLCSFDGSKFRAYNNRDGFYSDIPPRKIQSLLEDKKSFFWIKTVD
;
A
#
# COMPACT_ATOMS: atom_id res chain seq x y z
N MET A 1 15.35 40.06 25.99
CA MET A 1 15.32 39.19 24.79
C MET A 1 15.70 37.73 25.08
N LYS A 2 16.78 37.42 25.82
CA LYS A 2 17.21 36.04 26.11
C LYS A 2 16.20 35.19 26.92
N LYS A 3 15.53 35.78 27.93
CA LYS A 3 14.48 35.08 28.72
C LYS A 3 13.25 34.70 27.90
N LEU A 4 12.85 35.55 26.95
CA LEU A 4 11.68 35.30 26.09
C LEU A 4 11.96 34.18 25.08
N SER A 5 13.18 34.16 24.53
CA SER A 5 13.65 33.06 23.66
C SER A 5 13.70 31.72 24.40
N PHE A 6 14.13 31.71 25.66
CA PHE A 6 14.18 30.49 26.47
C PHE A 6 12.78 29.92 26.80
N ILE A 7 11.81 30.79 27.12
CA ILE A 7 10.41 30.40 27.34
C ILE A 7 9.78 29.84 26.07
N PHE A 8 10.07 30.47 24.92
CA PHE A 8 9.61 29.97 23.62
C PHE A 8 10.15 28.58 23.30
N LEU A 9 11.44 28.34 23.59
CA LEU A 9 12.08 27.03 23.39
C LEU A 9 11.47 25.94 24.28
N LEU A 10 11.14 26.28 25.54
CA LEU A 10 10.43 25.38 26.47
C LEU A 10 9.01 25.05 26.00
N MET A 11 8.27 26.03 25.47
CA MET A 11 6.94 25.80 24.88
C MET A 11 7.02 24.87 23.66
N VAL A 12 7.99 25.07 22.77
CA VAL A 12 8.19 24.19 21.61
C VAL A 12 8.51 22.76 22.06
N TYR A 13 9.33 22.60 23.10
CA TYR A 13 9.67 21.28 23.65
C TYR A 13 8.45 20.56 24.22
N SER A 14 7.55 21.28 24.90
CA SER A 14 6.30 20.71 25.44
C SER A 14 5.31 20.27 24.35
N CYS A 15 5.41 20.85 23.15
CA CYS A 15 4.55 20.53 22.00
C CYS A 15 5.07 19.32 21.19
N LEU A 16 6.28 18.83 21.47
CA LEU A 16 6.90 17.68 20.80
C LEU A 16 6.60 16.36 21.54
N SER A 17 5.34 16.15 21.92
CA SER A 17 4.92 14.89 22.56
C SER A 17 4.56 13.84 21.50
N VAL A 18 5.40 12.82 21.39
CA VAL A 18 5.12 11.64 20.55
C VAL A 18 4.24 10.68 21.35
N HIS A 19 3.05 10.39 20.84
CA HIS A 19 2.11 9.45 21.45
C HIS A 19 2.14 8.12 20.70
N ALA A 20 2.34 7.03 21.41
CA ALA A 20 2.20 5.69 20.85
C ALA A 20 0.72 5.32 20.77
N TYR A 21 0.28 4.77 19.64
CA TYR A 21 -1.06 4.20 19.52
C TYR A 21 -1.01 2.77 20.07
N THR A 22 -1.50 2.58 21.30
CA THR A 22 -1.34 1.31 22.03
C THR A 22 -2.33 0.22 21.63
N ASN A 23 -3.41 0.58 20.93
CA ASN A 23 -4.52 -0.32 20.61
C ASN A 23 -4.79 -0.40 19.09
N MET A 24 -3.74 -0.66 18.31
CA MET A 24 -3.92 -0.85 16.87
C MET A 24 -4.65 -2.18 16.60
N ILE A 25 -5.82 -2.09 15.98
CA ILE A 25 -6.53 -3.27 15.46
C ILE A 25 -5.87 -3.64 14.13
N VAL A 26 -5.42 -4.89 14.03
CA VAL A 26 -4.83 -5.44 12.81
C VAL A 26 -5.75 -6.52 12.28
N GLU A 27 -6.21 -6.35 11.05
CA GLU A 27 -6.91 -7.39 10.31
C GLU A 27 -5.93 -8.13 9.40
N HIS A 28 -6.12 -9.44 9.30
CA HIS A 28 -5.27 -10.32 8.52
C HIS A 28 -6.06 -10.85 7.33
N TYR A 29 -5.52 -10.63 6.13
CA TYR A 29 -6.04 -11.16 4.88
C TYR A 29 -5.02 -12.12 4.27
N THR A 30 -5.46 -13.34 4.00
CA THR A 30 -4.72 -14.40 3.34
C THR A 30 -5.50 -14.85 2.10
N VAL A 31 -4.96 -15.87 1.43
CA VAL A 31 -5.68 -16.60 0.37
C VAL A 31 -7.08 -17.06 0.77
N ASP A 32 -7.30 -17.37 2.05
CA ASP A 32 -8.60 -17.83 2.54
C ASP A 32 -9.64 -16.70 2.57
N GLN A 33 -9.20 -15.43 2.59
CA GLN A 33 -10.05 -14.24 2.51
C GLN A 33 -10.03 -13.59 1.12
N GLY A 34 -9.51 -14.27 0.10
CA GLY A 34 -9.59 -13.86 -1.30
C GLY A 34 -8.35 -13.15 -1.85
N LEU A 35 -7.30 -12.95 -1.06
CA LEU A 35 -6.01 -12.49 -1.58
C LEU A 35 -5.48 -13.54 -2.59
N PRO A 36 -4.98 -13.18 -3.78
CA PRO A 36 -4.53 -14.18 -4.74
C PRO A 36 -3.31 -14.99 -4.28
N ASN A 37 -2.48 -14.39 -3.42
CA ASN A 37 -1.27 -15.03 -2.90
C ASN A 37 -0.79 -14.33 -1.63
N ASN A 38 -0.33 -15.10 -0.64
CA ASN A 38 0.17 -14.59 0.64
C ASN A 38 1.51 -13.84 0.52
N ILE A 39 2.23 -13.97 -0.60
CA ILE A 39 3.47 -13.23 -0.85
C ILE A 39 3.15 -11.94 -1.60
N VAL A 40 2.92 -10.87 -0.83
CA VAL A 40 2.70 -9.51 -1.32
C VAL A 40 4.04 -8.78 -1.41
N ASN A 41 4.43 -8.36 -2.62
CA ASN A 41 5.71 -7.69 -2.87
C ASN A 41 5.59 -6.16 -2.75
N CYS A 42 4.43 -5.60 -3.11
CA CYS A 42 4.21 -4.17 -3.10
C CYS A 42 2.73 -3.83 -2.90
N SER A 43 2.47 -2.62 -2.41
CA SER A 43 1.12 -2.07 -2.28
C SER A 43 1.09 -0.61 -2.73
N LEU A 44 -0.07 -0.16 -3.22
CA LEU A 44 -0.31 1.22 -3.65
C LEU A 44 -1.77 1.58 -3.42
N LYS A 45 -2.03 2.71 -2.75
CA LYS A 45 -3.38 3.30 -2.74
C LYS A 45 -3.57 4.07 -4.03
N GLY A 46 -4.47 3.59 -4.88
CA GLY A 46 -4.79 4.26 -6.14
C GLY A 46 -5.65 5.51 -5.94
N ARG A 47 -5.60 6.46 -6.88
CA ARG A 47 -6.52 7.61 -6.93
C ARG A 47 -7.97 7.19 -7.19
N ASP A 48 -8.17 5.98 -7.72
CA ASP A 48 -9.47 5.32 -7.89
C ASP A 48 -10.11 4.87 -6.56
N GLY A 49 -9.38 4.96 -5.45
CA GLY A 49 -9.85 4.63 -4.11
C GLY A 49 -9.58 3.20 -3.68
N PHE A 50 -9.11 2.33 -4.58
CA PHE A 50 -8.76 0.95 -4.24
C PHE A 50 -7.35 0.85 -3.65
N MET A 51 -7.16 -0.14 -2.79
CA MET A 51 -5.81 -0.60 -2.44
C MET A 51 -5.38 -1.64 -3.47
N TRP A 52 -4.26 -1.39 -4.13
CA TRP A 52 -3.67 -2.28 -5.10
C TRP A 52 -2.52 -3.05 -4.46
N PHE A 53 -2.44 -4.35 -4.76
CA PHE A 53 -1.40 -5.24 -4.26
C PHE A 53 -0.76 -6.01 -5.41
N GLY A 54 0.56 -5.91 -5.51
CA GLY A 54 1.36 -6.75 -6.38
C GLY A 54 1.83 -7.99 -5.63
N THR A 55 1.47 -9.16 -6.13
CA THR A 55 1.79 -10.44 -5.48
C THR A 55 2.65 -11.33 -6.40
N TRP A 56 3.15 -12.44 -5.85
CA TRP A 56 3.76 -13.50 -6.64
C TRP A 56 2.79 -14.23 -7.58
N TYR A 57 1.48 -14.04 -7.42
CA TYR A 57 0.45 -14.65 -8.25
C TYR A 57 -0.44 -13.60 -8.93
N GLY A 58 0.16 -12.48 -9.33
CA GLY A 58 -0.54 -11.43 -10.08
C GLY A 58 -0.90 -10.19 -9.27
N LEU A 59 -1.63 -9.31 -9.95
CA LEU A 59 -2.18 -8.08 -9.40
C LEU A 59 -3.54 -8.34 -8.75
N CYS A 60 -3.83 -7.68 -7.64
CA CYS A 60 -5.20 -7.54 -7.15
C CYS A 60 -5.51 -6.15 -6.62
N SER A 61 -6.79 -5.81 -6.63
CA SER A 61 -7.34 -4.62 -5.97
C SER A 61 -8.22 -5.04 -4.80
N PHE A 62 -8.33 -4.16 -3.81
CA PHE A 62 -9.14 -4.33 -2.61
C PHE A 62 -9.96 -3.08 -2.35
N ASP A 63 -11.26 -3.27 -2.16
CA ASP A 63 -12.24 -2.18 -1.98
C ASP A 63 -12.51 -1.83 -0.51
N GLY A 64 -11.82 -2.51 0.43
CA GLY A 64 -12.10 -2.43 1.86
C GLY A 64 -12.87 -3.65 2.39
N SER A 65 -13.39 -4.50 1.52
CA SER A 65 -14.18 -5.69 1.85
C SER A 65 -13.82 -6.93 1.03
N LYS A 66 -13.49 -6.76 -0.25
CA LYS A 66 -13.28 -7.85 -1.20
C LYS A 66 -12.05 -7.59 -2.06
N PHE A 67 -11.34 -8.68 -2.35
CA PHE A 67 -10.26 -8.69 -3.33
C PHE A 67 -10.79 -9.04 -4.72
N ARG A 68 -10.25 -8.38 -5.74
CA ARG A 68 -10.38 -8.78 -7.15
C ARG A 68 -9.01 -9.10 -7.71
N ALA A 69 -8.81 -10.34 -8.12
CA ALA A 69 -7.62 -10.78 -8.85
C ALA A 69 -7.72 -10.43 -10.33
N TYR A 70 -6.61 -10.00 -10.95
CA TYR A 70 -6.53 -9.73 -12.38
C TYR A 70 -5.68 -10.79 -13.07
N ASN A 71 -6.19 -11.34 -14.17
CA ASN A 71 -5.56 -12.45 -14.90
C ASN A 71 -5.52 -12.20 -16.42
N ASN A 72 -5.13 -13.22 -17.20
CA ASN A 72 -5.03 -13.12 -18.66
C ASN A 72 -6.30 -12.61 -19.34
N ARG A 73 -7.50 -12.90 -18.80
CA ARG A 73 -8.78 -12.42 -19.34
C ARG A 73 -8.97 -10.91 -19.13
N ASP A 74 -8.30 -10.34 -18.13
CA ASP A 74 -8.29 -8.90 -17.86
C ASP A 74 -7.14 -8.18 -18.59
N GLY A 75 -6.48 -8.84 -19.56
CA GLY A 75 -5.36 -8.28 -20.30
C GLY A 75 -4.00 -8.39 -19.59
N PHE A 76 -3.94 -9.04 -18.43
CA PHE A 76 -2.70 -9.32 -17.69
C PHE A 76 -2.00 -10.59 -18.18
N TYR A 77 -1.78 -10.68 -19.48
CA TYR A 77 -1.13 -11.83 -20.11
C TYR A 77 0.35 -11.95 -19.67
N SER A 78 0.81 -13.17 -19.39
CA SER A 78 2.23 -13.51 -19.24
C SER A 78 2.52 -14.82 -19.95
N ASP A 79 3.68 -14.92 -20.59
CA ASP A 79 4.15 -16.15 -21.22
C ASP A 79 4.47 -17.25 -20.19
N ILE A 80 4.79 -16.86 -18.94
CA ILE A 80 5.05 -17.77 -17.82
C ILE A 80 4.10 -17.40 -16.66
N PRO A 81 2.84 -17.83 -16.72
CA PRO A 81 1.90 -17.56 -15.63
C PRO A 81 2.33 -18.27 -14.33
N PRO A 82 2.10 -17.64 -13.16
CA PRO A 82 1.49 -16.33 -12.97
C PRO A 82 2.48 -15.16 -13.17
N ARG A 83 1.95 -14.01 -13.60
CA ARG A 83 2.70 -12.76 -13.69
C ARG A 83 3.09 -12.26 -12.30
N LYS A 84 4.38 -12.22 -12.00
CA LYS A 84 4.88 -11.76 -10.69
C LYS A 84 5.01 -10.25 -10.70
N ILE A 85 4.34 -9.57 -9.79
CA ILE A 85 4.37 -8.11 -9.72
C ILE A 85 5.48 -7.69 -8.76
N GLN A 86 6.42 -6.88 -9.24
CA GLN A 86 7.54 -6.37 -8.46
C GLN A 86 7.23 -5.02 -7.81
N SER A 87 6.66 -4.09 -8.57
CA SER A 87 6.33 -2.76 -8.07
C SER A 87 5.14 -2.15 -8.81
N LEU A 88 4.44 -1.26 -8.11
CA LEU A 88 3.32 -0.48 -8.63
C LEU A 88 3.65 1.01 -8.51
N LEU A 89 3.27 1.79 -9.50
CA LEU A 89 3.41 3.25 -9.47
C LEU A 89 2.22 3.88 -10.19
N GLU A 90 1.58 4.86 -9.56
CA GLU A 90 0.64 5.73 -10.23
C GLU A 90 1.27 7.11 -10.44
N ASP A 91 1.28 7.57 -11.69
CA ASP A 91 1.89 8.85 -12.02
C ASP A 91 0.94 10.05 -11.79
N LYS A 92 1.43 11.27 -12.08
CA LYS A 92 0.65 12.50 -11.91
C LYS A 92 -0.51 12.65 -12.92
N LYS A 93 -0.49 11.90 -14.02
CA LYS A 93 -1.54 11.86 -15.03
C LYS A 93 -2.54 10.71 -14.77
N SER A 94 -2.39 10.01 -13.65
CA SER A 94 -3.20 8.84 -13.27
C SER A 94 -3.00 7.63 -14.19
N PHE A 95 -1.85 7.53 -14.85
CA PHE A 95 -1.46 6.25 -15.46
C PHE A 95 -0.93 5.30 -14.39
N PHE A 96 -1.39 4.05 -14.46
CA PHE A 96 -1.01 2.99 -13.56
C PHE A 96 0.07 2.12 -14.20
N TRP A 97 1.27 2.19 -13.64
CA TRP A 97 2.46 1.51 -14.12
C TRP A 97 2.76 0.30 -13.26
N ILE A 98 3.05 -0.81 -13.94
CA ILE A 98 3.26 -2.11 -13.32
C ILE A 98 4.60 -2.64 -13.79
N LYS A 99 5.49 -2.91 -12.84
CA LYS A 99 6.75 -3.58 -13.10
C LYS A 99 6.62 -5.06 -12.78
N THR A 100 6.92 -5.89 -13.76
CA THR A 100 6.93 -7.35 -13.64
C THR A 100 8.34 -7.87 -13.39
N VAL A 101 8.45 -9.14 -13.00
CA VAL A 101 9.73 -9.82 -12.83
C VAL A 101 10.21 -10.48 -14.13
N ASP A 102 9.27 -10.96 -14.96
CA ASP A 102 9.51 -11.45 -16.32
C ASP A 102 9.83 -10.30 -17.29
#